data_AF-K0UME7-F1
#
_entry.id   AF-K0UME7-F1
#
_cell.length_a   1.000
_cell.length_b   1.000
_cell.length_c   1.000
_cell.angle_alpha   90.00
_cell.angle_beta   90.00
_cell.angle_gamma   90.00
#
_symmetry.space_group_name_H-M   'P 1'
#
loop_
_entity.id
_entity.type
_entity.pdbx_description
1 polymer ?
#
loop_
_entity_poly.entity_id
_entity_poly.type
_entity_poly.pdbx_seq_one_letter_code
_entity_poly.pdbx_strand_id
1 'polypeptide(L)'
;PATAWLATTVRLAWRAKLMISAAVDARIRLRQRAEDEAVAVFARNLKDLLLAAPAGTRATLGLDPGFRTGVKVAVVDGTGKVVDTCAIFPHQPQKQWDQAKATLAALIARHNVELIAVGNGTASRETDALAGELIADIRAAGAKAPVKAMVSEAGASVYSASEYAAREMPNLDVTLRGAVSIARRLQDPLAELVKIDPKSIGVGQYQHDVTPGSLARSLDAVVEDAVNAVGVDLNTASVPLLARVSGVTESLAEAIVAYRESAGAFRSRKALLDVPRLGPKAFEQCAGFLRIRDGEDPLDASGVHPESYPVVRRILDRSGVTLGELIGDERTLRGLKPADFADERFGVPTVTDILAELEKPGRDPRPAFSTATFAAGVEKVADLKPGMVLEGVVTNVAAFGAFVDVGVHQDGLVHVSAMADRFISDPHEVVKSGQVVKVKVIDVDVERQRIGLSLRLNDNQQQGKRPERNDRGGQGGQNRRDGGGNQGRGNQGRGGDRRNQGRGNNSGRRDSNQPMGSMAEALRNAGFGK
;
A
#
# COMPACT_ATOMS: atom_id res chain seq x y z
N PRO A 1 -2.47 -47.78 -54.67
CA PRO A 1 -3.91 -47.38 -54.58
C PRO A 1 -4.36 -46.85 -53.20
N ALA A 2 -3.88 -47.40 -52.07
CA ALA A 2 -4.30 -46.97 -50.73
C ALA A 2 -3.62 -45.67 -50.19
N THR A 3 -2.51 -45.24 -50.78
CA THR A 3 -1.65 -44.17 -50.24
C THR A 3 -2.35 -42.79 -50.19
N ALA A 4 -3.13 -42.43 -51.21
CA ALA A 4 -3.83 -41.14 -51.24
C ALA A 4 -5.01 -41.08 -50.25
N TRP A 5 -5.71 -42.21 -50.07
CA TRP A 5 -6.77 -42.33 -49.08
C TRP A 5 -6.18 -42.25 -47.66
N LEU A 6 -5.11 -42.99 -47.36
CA LEU A 6 -4.42 -42.91 -46.06
C LEU A 6 -3.92 -41.49 -45.76
N ALA A 7 -3.32 -40.80 -46.73
CA ALA A 7 -2.88 -39.41 -46.55
C ALA A 7 -4.05 -38.46 -46.28
N THR A 8 -5.20 -38.68 -46.92
CA THR A 8 -6.43 -37.90 -46.66
C THR A 8 -6.99 -38.19 -45.27
N THR A 9 -7.02 -39.46 -44.86
CA THR A 9 -7.44 -39.88 -43.52
C THR A 9 -6.54 -39.29 -42.44
N VAL A 10 -5.21 -39.31 -42.61
CA VAL A 10 -4.25 -38.68 -41.69
C VAL A 10 -4.49 -37.17 -41.61
N ARG A 11 -4.72 -36.50 -42.75
CA ARG A 11 -5.01 -35.07 -42.79
C ARG A 11 -6.32 -34.73 -42.06
N LEU A 12 -7.35 -35.56 -42.23
CA LEU A 12 -8.63 -35.39 -41.55
C LEU A 12 -8.48 -35.64 -40.04
N ALA A 13 -7.79 -36.70 -39.64
CA ALA A 13 -7.49 -36.99 -38.23
C ALA A 13 -6.71 -35.83 -37.56
N TRP A 14 -5.72 -35.27 -38.25
CA TRP A 14 -5.00 -34.10 -37.79
C TRP A 14 -5.92 -32.88 -37.63
N ARG A 15 -6.62 -32.46 -38.69
CA ARG A 15 -7.39 -31.21 -38.69
C ARG A 15 -8.67 -31.26 -37.85
N ALA A 16 -9.37 -32.40 -37.84
CA ALA A 16 -10.67 -32.52 -37.21
C ALA A 16 -10.62 -33.10 -35.79
N LYS A 17 -9.50 -33.70 -35.37
CA LYS A 17 -9.37 -34.31 -34.03
C LYS A 17 -8.11 -33.84 -33.29
N LEU A 18 -6.92 -34.19 -33.79
CA LEU A 18 -5.67 -33.98 -33.04
C LEU A 18 -5.34 -32.51 -32.84
N MET A 19 -5.42 -31.68 -33.89
CA MET A 19 -5.15 -30.25 -33.82
C MET A 19 -6.13 -29.53 -32.87
N ILE A 20 -7.42 -29.89 -32.91
CA ILE A 20 -8.43 -29.27 -32.05
C ILE A 20 -8.17 -29.63 -30.60
N SER A 21 -7.97 -30.91 -30.29
CA SER A 21 -7.68 -31.37 -28.93
C SER A 21 -6.38 -30.77 -28.39
N ALA A 22 -5.30 -30.78 -29.19
CA ALA A 22 -4.02 -30.20 -28.81
C ALA A 22 -4.10 -28.68 -28.62
N ALA A 23 -4.87 -27.97 -29.47
CA ALA A 23 -5.06 -26.52 -29.32
C ALA A 23 -5.87 -26.17 -28.06
N VAL A 24 -6.89 -26.96 -27.73
CA VAL A 24 -7.66 -26.78 -26.49
C VAL A 24 -6.78 -27.05 -25.27
N ASP A 25 -6.05 -28.17 -25.25
CA ASP A 25 -5.15 -28.52 -24.15
C ASP A 25 -4.04 -27.47 -23.99
N ALA A 26 -3.41 -27.02 -25.08
CA ALA A 26 -2.41 -25.96 -25.04
C ALA A 26 -2.96 -24.64 -24.48
N ARG A 27 -4.18 -24.24 -24.86
CA ARG A 27 -4.83 -23.03 -24.32
C ARG A 27 -5.17 -23.15 -22.85
N ILE A 28 -5.69 -24.31 -22.42
CA ILE A 28 -6.01 -24.56 -21.01
C ILE A 28 -4.73 -24.49 -20.17
N ARG A 29 -3.66 -25.16 -20.60
CA ARG A 29 -2.37 -25.13 -19.89
C ARG A 29 -1.76 -23.73 -19.88
N LEU A 30 -1.84 -22.99 -20.99
CA LEU A 30 -1.34 -21.62 -21.05
C LEU A 30 -2.13 -20.71 -20.11
N ARG A 31 -3.47 -20.83 -20.10
CA ARG A 31 -4.34 -20.09 -19.19
C ARG A 31 -4.03 -20.41 -17.73
N GLN A 32 -3.89 -21.68 -17.38
CA GLN A 32 -3.58 -22.09 -16.02
C GLN A 32 -2.25 -21.47 -15.54
N ARG A 33 -1.19 -21.57 -16.36
CA ARG A 33 0.11 -20.96 -16.03
C ARG A 33 0.02 -19.44 -15.86
N ALA A 34 -0.73 -18.77 -16.74
CA ALA A 34 -0.92 -17.32 -16.64
C ALA A 34 -1.70 -16.92 -15.39
N GLU A 35 -2.74 -17.69 -15.03
CA GLU A 35 -3.50 -17.47 -13.79
C GLU A 35 -2.65 -17.73 -12.54
N ASP A 36 -1.87 -18.81 -12.53
CA ASP A 36 -0.98 -19.15 -11.40
C ASP A 36 0.06 -18.04 -11.16
N GLU A 37 0.67 -17.53 -12.23
CA GLU A 37 1.64 -16.43 -12.16
C GLU A 37 0.98 -15.11 -11.71
N ALA A 38 -0.21 -14.79 -12.25
CA ALA A 38 -0.96 -13.60 -11.85
C ALA A 38 -1.34 -13.66 -10.37
N VAL A 39 -1.86 -14.80 -9.91
CA VAL A 39 -2.22 -15.02 -8.50
C VAL A 39 -0.99 -14.89 -7.59
N ALA A 40 0.17 -15.40 -8.01
CA ALA A 40 1.42 -15.24 -7.25
C ALA A 40 1.87 -13.77 -7.14
N VAL A 41 1.64 -12.95 -8.18
CA VAL A 41 1.88 -11.50 -8.11
C VAL A 41 0.89 -10.83 -7.16
N PHE A 42 -0.40 -11.13 -7.27
CA PHE A 42 -1.44 -10.59 -6.38
C PHE A 42 -1.18 -10.94 -4.91
N ALA A 43 -0.75 -12.17 -4.65
CA ALA A 43 -0.36 -12.62 -3.32
C ALA A 43 0.80 -11.80 -2.74
N ARG A 44 1.84 -11.53 -3.54
CA ARG A 44 2.98 -10.68 -3.10
C ARG A 44 2.57 -9.25 -2.83
N ASN A 45 1.74 -8.66 -3.70
CA ASN A 45 1.22 -7.31 -3.50
C ASN A 45 0.36 -7.19 -2.24
N LEU A 46 -0.52 -8.18 -1.99
CA LEU A 46 -1.31 -8.21 -0.77
C LEU A 46 -0.40 -8.31 0.47
N LYS A 47 0.61 -9.18 0.43
CA LYS A 47 1.57 -9.34 1.53
C LYS A 47 2.28 -8.02 1.85
N ASP A 48 2.73 -7.29 0.84
CA ASP A 48 3.36 -5.98 1.01
C ASP A 48 2.41 -4.95 1.63
N LEU A 49 1.13 -4.94 1.22
CA LEU A 49 0.12 -4.05 1.80
C LEU A 49 -0.18 -4.38 3.27
N LEU A 50 -0.29 -5.66 3.60
CA LEU A 50 -0.56 -6.12 4.97
C LEU A 50 0.64 -5.87 5.90
N LEU A 51 1.86 -6.00 5.38
CA LEU A 51 3.10 -5.77 6.13
C LEU A 51 3.65 -4.34 5.98
N ALA A 52 2.81 -3.40 5.52
CA ALA A 52 3.14 -2.00 5.51
C ALA A 52 3.35 -1.47 6.94
N ALA A 53 4.23 -0.48 7.08
CA ALA A 53 4.61 0.07 8.37
C ALA A 53 3.40 0.68 9.12
N PRO A 54 3.08 0.24 10.35
CA PRO A 54 2.05 0.87 11.15
C PRO A 54 2.54 2.21 11.72
N ALA A 55 1.71 3.26 11.65
CA ALA A 55 2.03 4.54 12.30
C ALA A 55 1.81 4.51 13.83
N GLY A 56 1.18 3.45 14.33
CA GLY A 56 1.02 3.15 15.75
C GLY A 56 -0.22 3.79 16.39
N THR A 57 -0.29 3.69 17.72
CA THR A 57 -1.42 4.11 18.55
C THR A 57 -1.48 5.63 18.73
N ARG A 58 -1.57 6.37 17.62
CA ARG A 58 -1.58 7.84 17.59
C ARG A 58 -2.93 8.34 17.09
N ALA A 59 -3.45 9.41 17.70
CA ALA A 59 -4.72 10.00 17.29
C ALA A 59 -4.63 10.44 15.82
N THR A 60 -5.59 10.00 15.00
CA THR A 60 -5.52 10.10 13.54
C THR A 60 -6.80 10.71 12.97
N LEU A 61 -6.65 11.70 12.11
CA LEU A 61 -7.71 12.28 11.29
C LEU A 61 -7.71 11.59 9.92
N GLY A 62 -8.74 10.83 9.61
CA GLY A 62 -8.98 10.25 8.29
C GLY A 62 -9.76 11.20 7.38
N LEU A 63 -9.23 11.41 6.18
CA LEU A 63 -9.85 12.16 5.10
C LEU A 63 -10.12 11.22 3.94
N ASP A 64 -11.40 10.97 3.66
CA ASP A 64 -11.88 10.23 2.49
C ASP A 64 -12.31 11.25 1.40
N PRO A 65 -11.44 11.50 0.40
CA PRO A 65 -11.61 12.59 -0.55
C PRO A 65 -12.86 12.48 -1.43
N GLY A 66 -13.33 13.62 -1.94
CA GLY A 66 -14.44 13.67 -2.87
C GLY A 66 -14.72 15.09 -3.35
N PHE A 67 -15.18 15.20 -4.60
CA PHE A 67 -15.63 16.48 -5.18
C PHE A 67 -17.07 16.80 -4.75
N ARG A 68 -18.05 16.28 -5.49
CA ARG A 68 -19.48 16.62 -5.34
C ARG A 68 -20.04 16.26 -3.97
N THR A 69 -19.63 15.13 -3.40
CA THR A 69 -20.09 14.62 -2.11
C THR A 69 -19.27 15.14 -0.93
N GLY A 70 -18.28 16.00 -1.18
CA GLY A 70 -17.36 16.49 -0.18
C GLY A 70 -16.32 15.46 0.26
N VAL A 71 -15.43 15.92 1.15
CA VAL A 71 -14.45 15.09 1.85
C VAL A 71 -15.09 14.63 3.15
N LYS A 72 -15.13 13.31 3.36
CA LYS A 72 -15.65 12.71 4.58
C LYS A 72 -14.51 12.65 5.60
N VAL A 73 -14.80 13.06 6.82
CA VAL A 73 -13.82 13.25 7.88
C VAL A 73 -14.17 12.36 9.06
N ALA A 74 -13.20 11.63 9.57
CA ALA A 74 -13.31 10.88 10.81
C ALA A 74 -12.08 11.14 11.69
N VAL A 75 -12.29 11.28 12.99
CA VAL A 75 -11.22 11.31 13.97
C VAL A 75 -11.28 10.02 14.78
N VAL A 76 -10.16 9.31 14.84
CA VAL A 76 -9.97 8.16 15.73
C VAL A 76 -8.90 8.49 16.77
N ASP A 77 -9.12 8.05 18.00
CA ASP A 77 -8.11 8.16 19.06
C ASP A 77 -6.98 7.13 18.88
N GLY A 78 -6.00 7.12 19.78
CA GLY A 78 -4.87 6.18 19.71
C GLY A 78 -5.26 4.70 19.79
N THR A 79 -6.47 4.37 20.24
CA THR A 79 -7.01 2.99 20.27
C THR A 79 -7.76 2.63 18.99
N GLY A 80 -7.99 3.59 18.10
CA GLY A 80 -8.81 3.43 16.90
C GLY A 80 -10.31 3.65 17.13
N LYS A 81 -10.72 4.07 18.34
CA LYS A 81 -12.11 4.42 18.62
C LYS A 81 -12.48 5.71 17.89
N VAL A 82 -13.63 5.72 17.24
CA VAL A 82 -14.15 6.93 16.57
C VAL A 82 -14.62 7.93 17.62
N VAL A 83 -14.10 9.16 17.57
CA VAL A 83 -14.41 10.23 18.54
C VAL A 83 -15.12 11.42 17.91
N ASP A 84 -15.01 11.61 16.58
CA ASP A 84 -15.70 12.67 15.87
C ASP A 84 -15.81 12.34 14.37
N THR A 85 -16.82 12.87 13.70
CA THR A 85 -17.01 12.70 12.26
C THR A 85 -17.74 13.90 11.67
N CYS A 86 -17.39 14.29 10.46
CA CYS A 86 -18.15 15.30 9.71
C CYS A 86 -17.94 15.14 8.20
N ALA A 87 -18.60 16.00 7.42
CA ALA A 87 -18.30 16.19 6.00
C ALA A 87 -17.94 17.67 5.77
N ILE A 88 -16.89 17.89 4.99
CA ILE A 88 -16.45 19.23 4.57
C ILE A 88 -16.50 19.31 3.04
N PHE A 89 -16.67 20.52 2.51
CA PHE A 89 -16.82 20.73 1.07
C PHE A 89 -15.75 21.70 0.51
N PRO A 90 -14.45 21.40 0.67
CA PRO A 90 -13.37 22.27 0.23
C PRO A 90 -13.30 22.42 -1.30
N HIS A 91 -13.80 21.41 -2.03
CA HIS A 91 -13.63 21.29 -3.47
C HIS A 91 -14.88 21.69 -4.25
N GLN A 92 -14.80 21.58 -5.57
CA GLN A 92 -15.94 21.84 -6.46
C GLN A 92 -17.11 20.88 -6.15
N PRO A 93 -18.37 21.35 -6.15
CA PRO A 93 -18.81 22.70 -6.56
C PRO A 93 -18.78 23.78 -5.47
N GLN A 94 -18.72 23.45 -4.17
CA GLN A 94 -18.91 24.41 -3.08
C GLN A 94 -17.69 25.30 -2.82
N LYS A 95 -16.48 24.78 -3.04
CA LYS A 95 -15.20 25.51 -2.89
C LYS A 95 -15.01 26.17 -1.51
N GLN A 96 -15.46 25.53 -0.43
CA GLN A 96 -15.40 26.06 0.95
C GLN A 96 -14.05 25.80 1.61
N TRP A 97 -12.96 26.25 0.99
CA TRP A 97 -11.58 25.94 1.39
C TRP A 97 -11.26 26.38 2.84
N ASP A 98 -11.46 27.66 3.15
CA ASP A 98 -11.11 28.23 4.47
C ASP A 98 -11.99 27.66 5.60
N GLN A 99 -13.29 27.44 5.32
CA GLN A 99 -14.21 26.83 6.28
C GLN A 99 -13.83 25.38 6.58
N ALA A 100 -13.43 24.62 5.55
CA ALA A 100 -12.92 23.27 5.71
C ALA A 100 -11.65 23.28 6.58
N LYS A 101 -10.68 24.15 6.27
CA LYS A 101 -9.47 24.34 7.07
C LYS A 101 -9.75 24.67 8.53
N ALA A 102 -10.66 25.60 8.81
CA ALA A 102 -11.05 25.96 10.18
C ALA A 102 -11.69 24.77 10.92
N THR A 103 -12.54 24.00 10.24
CA THR A 103 -13.18 22.79 10.81
C THR A 103 -12.13 21.74 11.14
N LEU A 104 -11.20 21.45 10.22
CA LEU A 104 -10.13 20.49 10.43
C LEU A 104 -9.17 20.95 11.56
N ALA A 105 -8.82 22.24 11.62
CA ALA A 105 -8.02 22.80 12.70
C ALA A 105 -8.66 22.57 14.08
N ALA A 106 -9.97 22.84 14.19
CA ALA A 106 -10.72 22.63 15.42
C ALA A 106 -10.74 21.16 15.85
N LEU A 107 -10.90 20.22 14.90
CA LEU A 107 -10.84 18.79 15.18
C LEU A 107 -9.45 18.34 15.63
N ILE A 108 -8.40 18.83 14.96
CA ILE A 108 -7.01 18.48 15.30
C ILE A 108 -6.68 18.93 16.72
N ALA A 109 -7.03 20.16 17.08
CA ALA A 109 -6.76 20.67 18.41
C ALA A 109 -7.60 19.99 19.49
N ARG A 110 -8.91 19.81 19.25
CA ARG A 110 -9.83 19.19 20.22
C ARG A 110 -9.41 17.78 20.60
N HIS A 111 -8.95 16.99 19.64
CA HIS A 111 -8.65 15.57 19.81
C HIS A 111 -7.15 15.26 19.84
N ASN A 112 -6.30 16.31 19.89
CA ASN A 112 -4.84 16.19 19.87
C ASN A 112 -4.33 15.28 18.74
N VAL A 113 -4.85 15.51 17.53
CA VAL A 113 -4.52 14.70 16.36
C VAL A 113 -3.05 14.82 16.03
N GLU A 114 -2.40 13.67 15.85
CA GLU A 114 -0.99 13.57 15.54
C GLU A 114 -0.72 13.17 14.10
N LEU A 115 -1.70 12.53 13.46
CA LEU A 115 -1.60 11.98 12.10
C LEU A 115 -2.78 12.42 11.24
N ILE A 116 -2.54 12.70 9.96
CA ILE A 116 -3.59 12.90 8.96
C ILE A 116 -3.44 11.80 7.89
N ALA A 117 -4.44 10.94 7.79
CA ALA A 117 -4.53 9.92 6.75
C ALA A 117 -5.38 10.44 5.59
N VAL A 118 -4.81 10.52 4.40
CA VAL A 118 -5.54 10.96 3.19
C VAL A 118 -5.71 9.77 2.26
N GLY A 119 -6.95 9.42 1.93
CA GLY A 119 -7.25 8.38 0.94
C GLY A 119 -6.69 8.74 -0.43
N ASN A 120 -6.16 7.77 -1.17
CA ASN A 120 -5.56 7.97 -2.49
C ASN A 120 -6.57 7.94 -3.66
N GLY A 121 -7.86 8.15 -3.39
CA GLY A 121 -8.91 8.17 -4.40
C GLY A 121 -9.11 9.47 -5.17
N THR A 122 -10.37 9.67 -5.57
CA THR A 122 -10.81 10.85 -6.33
C THR A 122 -10.75 12.11 -5.47
N ALA A 123 -10.15 13.20 -5.98
CA ALA A 123 -9.90 14.45 -5.25
C ALA A 123 -8.85 14.35 -4.11
N SER A 124 -8.07 13.27 -4.09
CA SER A 124 -7.02 13.04 -3.08
C SER A 124 -5.95 14.12 -3.05
N ARG A 125 -5.59 14.68 -4.21
CA ARG A 125 -4.61 15.77 -4.29
C ARG A 125 -5.07 17.06 -3.66
N GLU A 126 -6.25 17.52 -4.05
CA GLU A 126 -6.80 18.75 -3.55
C GLU A 126 -6.97 18.64 -2.03
N THR A 127 -7.29 17.44 -1.55
CA THR A 127 -7.35 17.13 -0.11
C THR A 127 -5.97 17.06 0.55
N ASP A 128 -4.96 16.50 -0.12
CA ASP A 128 -3.57 16.47 0.36
C ASP A 128 -2.93 17.86 0.40
N ALA A 129 -3.27 18.73 -0.56
CA ALA A 129 -2.89 20.14 -0.61
C ALA A 129 -3.56 20.91 0.54
N LEU A 130 -4.87 20.72 0.76
CA LEU A 130 -5.61 21.27 1.89
C LEU A 130 -4.96 20.89 3.23
N ALA A 131 -4.61 19.60 3.41
CA ALA A 131 -3.93 19.12 4.59
C ALA A 131 -2.51 19.72 4.73
N GLY A 132 -1.80 19.88 3.61
CA GLY A 132 -0.47 20.51 3.58
C GLY A 132 -0.49 21.97 4.01
N GLU A 133 -1.42 22.76 3.46
CA GLU A 133 -1.63 24.17 3.86
C GLU A 133 -2.02 24.27 5.34
N LEU A 134 -2.95 23.44 5.80
CA LEU A 134 -3.36 23.42 7.21
C LEU A 134 -2.18 23.12 8.14
N ILE A 135 -1.34 22.15 7.80
CA ILE A 135 -0.12 21.82 8.57
C ILE A 135 0.84 23.01 8.59
N ALA A 136 1.03 23.71 7.46
CA ALA A 136 1.88 24.90 7.39
C ALA A 136 1.34 26.03 8.28
N ASP A 137 0.03 26.27 8.25
CA ASP A 137 -0.66 27.26 9.07
C ASP A 137 -0.51 26.96 10.57
N ILE A 138 -0.68 25.69 10.98
CA ILE A 138 -0.51 25.25 12.38
C ILE A 138 0.94 25.46 12.85
N ARG A 139 1.93 25.15 12.00
CA ARG A 139 3.36 25.41 12.31
C ARG A 139 3.64 26.91 12.45
N ALA A 140 3.09 27.73 11.55
CA ALA A 140 3.24 29.18 11.60
C ALA A 140 2.62 29.79 12.88
N ALA A 141 1.57 29.17 13.41
CA ALA A 141 0.97 29.50 14.70
C ALA A 141 1.78 28.99 15.93
N GLY A 142 2.93 28.34 15.72
CA GLY A 142 3.80 27.87 16.81
C GLY A 142 3.36 26.57 17.47
N ALA A 143 2.40 25.84 16.91
CA ALA A 143 1.89 24.59 17.47
C ALA A 143 2.51 23.34 16.82
N LYS A 144 2.48 22.21 17.55
CA LYS A 144 2.88 20.90 17.02
C LYS A 144 1.89 20.48 15.93
N ALA A 145 2.33 20.50 14.68
CA ALA A 145 1.50 20.07 13.56
C ALA A 145 1.53 18.54 13.38
N PRO A 146 0.41 17.93 12.94
CA PRO A 146 0.35 16.51 12.67
C PRO A 146 1.20 16.14 11.44
N VAL A 147 1.51 14.86 11.33
CA VAL A 147 2.19 14.28 10.17
C VAL A 147 1.13 13.74 9.21
N LYS A 148 1.16 14.16 7.94
CA LYS A 148 0.27 13.60 6.92
C LYS A 148 0.88 12.40 6.21
N ALA A 149 0.04 11.46 5.81
CA ALA A 149 0.41 10.34 4.97
C ALA A 149 -0.75 9.97 4.03
N MET A 150 -0.40 9.60 2.80
CA MET A 150 -1.34 8.98 1.87
C MET A 150 -1.58 7.54 2.25
N VAL A 151 -2.83 7.09 2.13
CA VAL A 151 -3.27 5.74 2.47
C VAL A 151 -4.10 5.17 1.33
N SER A 152 -3.89 3.90 1.02
CA SER A 152 -4.71 3.20 0.04
C SER A 152 -6.16 3.11 0.51
N GLU A 153 -7.10 3.59 -0.29
CA GLU A 153 -8.54 3.42 -0.06
C GLU A 153 -9.09 2.12 -0.65
N ALA A 154 -8.23 1.26 -1.23
CA ALA A 154 -8.64 0.00 -1.84
C ALA A 154 -9.48 -0.84 -0.86
N GLY A 155 -10.69 -1.21 -1.26
CA GLY A 155 -11.63 -1.95 -0.42
C GLY A 155 -12.33 -1.14 0.69
N ALA A 156 -12.06 0.17 0.86
CA ALA A 156 -12.72 1.00 1.87
C ALA A 156 -14.24 1.11 1.65
N SER A 157 -14.66 1.18 0.38
CA SER A 157 -16.07 1.15 0.00
C SER A 157 -16.74 -0.21 0.23
N VAL A 158 -16.00 -1.30 0.02
CA VAL A 158 -16.47 -2.66 0.31
C VAL A 158 -16.64 -2.85 1.81
N TYR A 159 -15.67 -2.38 2.59
CA TYR A 159 -15.75 -2.35 4.04
C TYR A 159 -16.94 -1.53 4.53
N SER A 160 -17.11 -0.29 4.08
CA SER A 160 -18.15 0.61 4.60
C SER A 160 -19.58 0.08 4.39
N ALA A 161 -19.80 -0.63 3.29
CA ALA A 161 -21.05 -1.29 2.94
C ALA A 161 -21.21 -2.71 3.55
N SER A 162 -20.18 -3.23 4.23
CA SER A 162 -20.22 -4.58 4.82
C SER A 162 -21.12 -4.65 6.05
N GLU A 163 -21.65 -5.85 6.31
CA GLU A 163 -22.41 -6.14 7.53
C GLU A 163 -21.53 -5.95 8.78
N TYR A 164 -20.25 -6.32 8.71
CA TYR A 164 -19.32 -6.15 9.82
C TYR A 164 -19.17 -4.67 10.21
N ALA A 165 -18.94 -3.78 9.23
CA ALA A 165 -18.85 -2.35 9.51
C ALA A 165 -20.16 -1.75 10.04
N ALA A 166 -21.31 -2.28 9.60
CA ALA A 166 -22.61 -1.87 10.14
C ALA A 166 -22.80 -2.27 11.61
N ARG A 167 -22.27 -3.44 12.02
CA ARG A 167 -22.27 -3.86 13.43
C ARG A 167 -21.26 -3.09 14.27
N GLU A 168 -20.08 -2.81 13.74
CA GLU A 168 -19.03 -2.05 14.44
C GLU A 168 -19.43 -0.58 14.65
N MET A 169 -20.13 0.02 13.68
CA MET A 169 -20.49 1.44 13.68
C MET A 169 -21.95 1.66 13.27
N PRO A 170 -22.93 1.22 14.10
CA PRO A 170 -24.35 1.21 13.74
C PRO A 170 -24.93 2.61 13.54
N ASN A 171 -24.39 3.61 14.25
CA ASN A 171 -24.89 4.98 14.23
C ASN A 171 -24.21 5.87 13.18
N LEU A 172 -23.24 5.34 12.42
CA LEU A 172 -22.54 6.09 11.38
C LEU A 172 -23.14 5.78 10.01
N ASP A 173 -23.31 6.83 9.21
CA ASP A 173 -23.64 6.74 7.81
C ASP A 173 -22.54 5.97 7.03
N VAL A 174 -22.96 5.23 6.00
CA VAL A 174 -22.08 4.40 5.17
C VAL A 174 -20.92 5.22 4.58
N THR A 175 -21.16 6.47 4.21
CA THR A 175 -20.13 7.33 3.60
C THR A 175 -19.03 7.74 4.58
N LEU A 176 -19.32 7.79 5.88
CA LEU A 176 -18.33 8.16 6.92
C LEU A 176 -17.47 6.98 7.36
N ARG A 177 -17.98 5.74 7.24
CA ARG A 177 -17.24 4.52 7.60
C ARG A 177 -15.97 4.34 6.75
N GLY A 178 -15.98 4.84 5.51
CA GLY A 178 -14.78 4.87 4.65
C GLY A 178 -13.65 5.69 5.24
N ALA A 179 -13.95 6.90 5.73
CA ALA A 179 -12.98 7.78 6.40
C ALA A 179 -12.42 7.16 7.69
N VAL A 180 -13.26 6.44 8.44
CA VAL A 180 -12.82 5.68 9.62
C VAL A 180 -11.81 4.59 9.21
N SER A 181 -12.08 3.84 8.14
CA SER A 181 -11.17 2.80 7.65
C SER A 181 -9.83 3.40 7.21
N ILE A 182 -9.85 4.53 6.50
CA ILE A 182 -8.62 5.24 6.09
C ILE A 182 -7.78 5.66 7.31
N ALA A 183 -8.41 6.20 8.36
CA ALA A 183 -7.71 6.60 9.57
C ALA A 183 -7.04 5.39 10.27
N ARG A 184 -7.78 4.30 10.44
CA ARG A 184 -7.32 3.08 11.12
C ARG A 184 -6.25 2.33 10.34
N ARG A 185 -6.33 2.31 9.01
CA ARG A 185 -5.26 1.75 8.15
C ARG A 185 -3.93 2.43 8.37
N LEU A 186 -3.91 3.74 8.62
CA LEU A 186 -2.66 4.43 8.91
C LEU A 186 -2.09 3.97 10.27
N GLN A 187 -2.95 3.78 11.27
CA GLN A 187 -2.54 3.31 12.60
C GLN A 187 -1.95 1.89 12.51
N ASP A 188 -2.70 0.97 11.91
CA ASP A 188 -2.25 -0.40 11.64
C ASP A 188 -2.92 -0.97 10.37
N PRO A 189 -2.19 -1.08 9.24
CA PRO A 189 -2.71 -1.61 7.99
C PRO A 189 -3.25 -3.03 8.12
N LEU A 190 -2.53 -3.90 8.84
CA LEU A 190 -2.89 -5.31 9.00
C LEU A 190 -4.23 -5.43 9.72
N ALA A 191 -4.36 -4.78 10.88
CA ALA A 191 -5.55 -4.90 11.73
C ALA A 191 -6.84 -4.36 11.08
N GLU A 192 -6.71 -3.44 10.13
CA GLU A 192 -7.86 -2.86 9.41
C GLU A 192 -8.14 -3.60 8.08
N LEU A 193 -7.14 -4.00 7.31
CA LEU A 193 -7.33 -4.71 6.03
C LEU A 193 -7.90 -6.12 6.20
N VAL A 194 -7.61 -6.80 7.32
CA VAL A 194 -8.18 -8.15 7.61
C VAL A 194 -9.71 -8.15 7.76
N LYS A 195 -10.34 -6.98 7.97
CA LYS A 195 -11.80 -6.82 8.06
C LYS A 195 -12.48 -6.87 6.69
N ILE A 196 -11.71 -6.91 5.61
CA ILE A 196 -12.19 -6.89 4.23
C ILE A 196 -11.97 -8.29 3.63
N ASP A 197 -12.90 -8.74 2.79
CA ASP A 197 -12.66 -9.92 1.97
C ASP A 197 -11.37 -9.71 1.14
N PRO A 198 -10.34 -10.56 1.27
CA PRO A 198 -9.05 -10.34 0.62
C PRO A 198 -9.15 -10.18 -0.90
N LYS A 199 -10.10 -10.86 -1.56
CA LYS A 199 -10.32 -10.73 -3.01
C LYS A 199 -10.90 -9.38 -3.45
N SER A 200 -11.47 -8.64 -2.50
CA SER A 200 -12.03 -7.32 -2.69
C SER A 200 -10.99 -6.21 -2.43
N ILE A 201 -9.82 -6.56 -1.90
CA ILE A 201 -8.67 -5.66 -1.84
C ILE A 201 -8.07 -5.63 -3.25
N GLY A 202 -8.01 -4.44 -3.86
CA GLY A 202 -7.44 -4.27 -5.19
C GLY A 202 -5.92 -4.53 -5.20
N VAL A 203 -5.51 -5.75 -5.52
CA VAL A 203 -4.11 -6.22 -5.42
C VAL A 203 -3.43 -6.39 -6.78
N GLY A 204 -4.17 -6.18 -7.87
CA GLY A 204 -3.60 -6.11 -9.19
C GLY A 204 -4.60 -5.89 -10.32
N GLN A 205 -4.06 -5.64 -11.52
CA GLN A 205 -4.86 -5.49 -12.73
C GLN A 205 -5.47 -6.84 -13.12
N TYR A 206 -6.71 -6.83 -13.62
CA TYR A 206 -7.42 -8.03 -14.09
C TYR A 206 -7.63 -9.11 -13.01
N GLN A 207 -7.60 -8.75 -11.72
CA GLN A 207 -7.90 -9.67 -10.62
C GLN A 207 -9.31 -10.31 -10.72
N HIS A 208 -10.23 -9.68 -11.45
CA HIS A 208 -11.57 -10.20 -11.67
C HIS A 208 -11.65 -11.20 -12.84
N ASP A 209 -10.58 -11.32 -13.64
CA ASP A 209 -10.52 -12.22 -14.80
C ASP A 209 -9.87 -13.58 -14.45
N VAL A 210 -9.26 -13.71 -13.26
CA VAL A 210 -8.72 -14.98 -12.76
C VAL A 210 -9.80 -15.82 -12.09
N THR A 211 -9.56 -17.14 -11.99
CA THR A 211 -10.50 -18.06 -11.34
C THR A 211 -10.73 -17.68 -9.86
N PRO A 212 -11.97 -17.32 -9.45
CA PRO A 212 -12.22 -16.75 -8.11
C PRO A 212 -11.82 -17.66 -6.95
N GLY A 213 -12.00 -18.98 -7.08
CA GLY A 213 -11.65 -19.94 -6.03
C GLY A 213 -10.14 -20.18 -5.87
N SER A 214 -9.34 -19.96 -6.91
CA SER A 214 -7.88 -20.00 -6.81
C SER A 214 -7.37 -18.74 -6.11
N LEU A 215 -7.88 -17.58 -6.54
CA LEU A 215 -7.55 -16.28 -5.97
C LEU A 215 -7.88 -16.23 -4.47
N ALA A 216 -9.11 -16.57 -4.08
CA ALA A 216 -9.55 -16.52 -2.69
C ALA A 216 -8.64 -17.34 -1.78
N ARG A 217 -8.39 -18.61 -2.13
CA ARG A 217 -7.49 -19.49 -1.35
C ARG A 217 -6.09 -18.93 -1.21
N SER A 218 -5.53 -18.38 -2.29
CA SER A 218 -4.17 -17.82 -2.26
C SER A 218 -4.09 -16.55 -1.41
N LEU A 219 -5.08 -15.67 -1.50
CA LEU A 219 -5.08 -14.43 -0.72
C LEU A 219 -5.40 -14.68 0.76
N ASP A 220 -6.28 -15.63 1.07
CA ASP A 220 -6.55 -16.06 2.45
C ASP A 220 -5.28 -16.62 3.11
N ALA A 221 -4.51 -17.44 2.40
CA ALA A 221 -3.24 -17.96 2.91
C ALA A 221 -2.22 -16.84 3.19
N VAL A 222 -2.15 -15.82 2.32
CA VAL A 222 -1.28 -14.65 2.55
C VAL A 222 -1.69 -13.86 3.79
N VAL A 223 -3.00 -13.71 4.02
CA VAL A 223 -3.52 -13.03 5.21
C VAL A 223 -3.18 -13.81 6.47
N GLU A 224 -3.38 -15.13 6.47
CA GLU A 224 -2.98 -16.01 7.57
C GLU A 224 -1.47 -15.89 7.84
N ASP A 225 -0.63 -16.03 6.82
CA ASP A 225 0.82 -15.89 6.95
C ASP A 225 1.23 -14.52 7.54
N ALA A 226 0.63 -13.43 7.07
CA ALA A 226 0.95 -12.08 7.54
C ALA A 226 0.53 -11.86 9.00
N VAL A 227 -0.67 -12.30 9.38
CA VAL A 227 -1.18 -12.18 10.76
C VAL A 227 -0.33 -12.98 11.73
N ASN A 228 0.00 -14.23 11.39
CA ASN A 228 0.79 -15.09 12.27
C ASN A 228 2.27 -14.65 12.33
N ALA A 229 2.82 -14.10 11.24
CA ALA A 229 4.16 -13.52 11.26
C ALA A 229 4.26 -12.27 12.17
N VAL A 230 3.24 -11.41 12.14
CA VAL A 230 3.21 -10.20 12.98
C VAL A 230 2.86 -10.54 14.42
N GLY A 231 2.00 -11.52 14.67
CA GLY A 231 1.42 -11.83 15.98
C GLY A 231 0.31 -10.87 16.38
N VAL A 232 -0.58 -11.32 17.27
CA VAL A 232 -1.82 -10.62 17.60
C VAL A 232 -1.93 -10.39 19.10
N ASP A 233 -2.19 -9.16 19.52
CA ASP A 233 -2.46 -8.85 20.92
C ASP A 233 -3.84 -9.36 21.33
N LEU A 234 -3.87 -10.34 22.24
CA LEU A 234 -5.07 -11.05 22.65
C LEU A 234 -6.10 -10.14 23.34
N ASN A 235 -5.67 -9.05 23.97
CA ASN A 235 -6.54 -8.17 24.74
C ASN A 235 -7.13 -7.02 23.92
N THR A 236 -6.61 -6.76 22.74
CA THR A 236 -7.05 -5.63 21.90
C THR A 236 -7.54 -6.05 20.52
N ALA A 237 -7.19 -7.26 20.06
CA ALA A 237 -7.58 -7.73 18.74
C ALA A 237 -9.09 -7.85 18.55
N SER A 238 -9.52 -7.55 17.33
CA SER A 238 -10.88 -7.71 16.83
C SER A 238 -11.17 -9.17 16.44
N VAL A 239 -12.45 -9.51 16.30
CA VAL A 239 -12.88 -10.84 15.83
C VAL A 239 -12.26 -11.18 14.46
N PRO A 240 -12.29 -10.30 13.43
CA PRO A 240 -11.68 -10.62 12.14
C PRO A 240 -10.18 -10.85 12.19
N LEU A 241 -9.45 -10.15 13.08
CA LEU A 241 -8.01 -10.36 13.23
C LEU A 241 -7.72 -11.69 13.93
N LEU A 242 -8.44 -12.00 15.02
CA LEU A 242 -8.30 -13.26 15.73
C LEU A 242 -8.64 -14.47 14.85
N ALA A 243 -9.66 -14.35 13.99
CA ALA A 243 -10.06 -15.41 13.07
C ALA A 243 -9.02 -15.75 11.99
N ARG A 244 -7.94 -14.95 11.87
CA ARG A 244 -6.80 -15.23 10.99
C ARG A 244 -5.61 -15.84 11.72
N VAL A 245 -5.70 -16.01 13.04
CA VAL A 245 -4.67 -16.69 13.84
C VAL A 245 -4.78 -18.20 13.62
N SER A 246 -3.63 -18.87 13.49
CA SER A 246 -3.59 -20.31 13.27
C SER A 246 -4.39 -21.06 14.34
N GLY A 247 -5.27 -21.97 13.91
CA GLY A 247 -6.13 -22.75 14.81
C GLY A 247 -7.34 -21.99 15.39
N VAL A 248 -7.56 -20.73 15.02
CA VAL A 248 -8.71 -19.92 15.49
C VAL A 248 -9.74 -19.74 14.39
N THR A 249 -10.94 -20.31 14.58
CA THR A 249 -12.09 -20.08 13.70
C THR A 249 -12.81 -18.80 14.08
N GLU A 250 -13.67 -18.29 13.19
CA GLU A 250 -14.53 -17.13 13.48
C GLU A 250 -15.34 -17.32 14.78
N SER A 251 -15.96 -18.50 14.96
CA SER A 251 -16.72 -18.82 16.18
C SER A 251 -15.86 -18.87 17.46
N LEU A 252 -14.57 -19.20 17.32
CA LEU A 252 -13.63 -19.21 18.44
C LEU A 252 -13.13 -17.79 18.74
N ALA A 253 -12.89 -16.98 17.71
CA ALA A 253 -12.55 -15.57 17.84
C ALA A 253 -13.66 -14.80 18.57
N GLU A 254 -14.93 -15.03 18.23
CA GLU A 254 -16.07 -14.47 18.96
C GLU A 254 -16.09 -14.91 20.42
N ALA A 255 -15.82 -16.20 20.70
CA ALA A 255 -15.77 -16.72 22.06
C ALA A 255 -14.64 -16.11 22.89
N ILE A 256 -13.46 -15.89 22.29
CA ILE A 256 -12.32 -15.23 22.93
C ILE A 256 -12.69 -13.78 23.31
N VAL A 257 -13.30 -13.03 22.39
CA VAL A 257 -13.72 -11.65 22.65
C VAL A 257 -14.80 -11.60 23.73
N ALA A 258 -15.82 -12.45 23.65
CA ALA A 258 -16.88 -12.52 24.66
C ALA A 258 -16.35 -12.92 26.06
N TYR A 259 -15.38 -13.82 26.11
CA TYR A 259 -14.71 -14.17 27.36
C TYR A 259 -13.97 -12.97 27.94
N ARG A 260 -13.17 -12.25 27.12
CA ARG A 260 -12.45 -11.04 27.54
C ARG A 260 -13.39 -9.94 28.05
N GLU A 261 -14.54 -9.76 27.42
CA GLU A 261 -15.53 -8.76 27.83
C GLU A 261 -16.20 -9.09 29.17
N SER A 262 -16.37 -10.38 29.48
CA SER A 262 -17.05 -10.83 30.70
C SER A 262 -16.10 -11.09 31.88
N ALA A 263 -14.94 -11.69 31.63
CA ALA A 263 -13.94 -12.05 32.65
C ALA A 263 -12.83 -10.98 32.81
N GLY A 264 -12.75 -10.02 31.88
CA GLY A 264 -11.68 -9.02 31.83
C GLY A 264 -10.49 -9.44 30.96
N ALA A 265 -9.45 -8.62 30.96
CA ALA A 265 -8.25 -8.87 30.16
C ALA A 265 -7.51 -10.15 30.59
N PHE A 266 -7.03 -10.93 29.62
CA PHE A 266 -6.20 -12.09 29.83
C PHE A 266 -4.86 -11.69 30.46
N ARG A 267 -4.48 -12.36 31.55
CA ARG A 267 -3.21 -12.18 32.27
C ARG A 267 -2.15 -13.20 31.92
N SER A 268 -2.57 -14.36 31.40
CA SER A 268 -1.66 -15.39 30.88
C SER A 268 -2.30 -16.13 29.72
N ARG A 269 -1.49 -16.64 28.78
CA ARG A 269 -1.98 -17.48 27.68
C ARG A 269 -2.75 -18.69 28.19
N LYS A 270 -2.39 -19.25 29.35
CA LYS A 270 -3.08 -20.41 29.93
C LYS A 270 -4.58 -20.19 30.13
N ALA A 271 -5.01 -18.95 30.38
CA ALA A 271 -6.42 -18.61 30.54
C ALA A 271 -7.22 -18.78 29.23
N LEU A 272 -6.57 -18.96 28.07
CA LEU A 272 -7.25 -19.36 26.83
C LEU A 272 -7.95 -20.72 26.97
N LEU A 273 -7.46 -21.63 27.83
CA LEU A 273 -8.09 -22.92 28.07
C LEU A 273 -9.44 -22.80 28.80
N ASP A 274 -9.72 -21.65 29.42
CA ASP A 274 -11.00 -21.35 30.06
C ASP A 274 -12.04 -20.81 29.06
N VAL A 275 -11.62 -20.49 27.83
CA VAL A 275 -12.51 -20.00 26.77
C VAL A 275 -13.38 -21.16 26.26
N PRO A 276 -14.71 -21.00 26.21
CA PRO A 276 -15.60 -22.04 25.71
C PRO A 276 -15.20 -22.50 24.30
N ARG A 277 -15.10 -23.83 24.13
CA ARG A 277 -14.73 -24.52 22.88
C ARG A 277 -13.25 -24.40 22.47
N LEU A 278 -12.40 -23.74 23.27
CA LEU A 278 -10.95 -23.72 23.05
C LEU A 278 -10.30 -24.95 23.69
N GLY A 279 -10.14 -26.01 22.91
CA GLY A 279 -9.50 -27.24 23.38
C GLY A 279 -7.97 -27.18 23.37
N PRO A 280 -7.27 -28.16 23.98
CA PRO A 280 -5.81 -28.22 24.04
C PRO A 280 -5.13 -28.15 22.67
N LYS A 281 -5.72 -28.74 21.63
CA LYS A 281 -5.17 -28.69 20.27
C LYS A 281 -5.27 -27.29 19.66
N ALA A 282 -6.39 -26.60 19.84
CA ALA A 282 -6.55 -25.23 19.36
C ALA A 282 -5.56 -24.31 20.10
N PHE A 283 -5.41 -24.50 21.41
CA PHE A 283 -4.41 -23.80 22.21
C PHE A 283 -2.99 -24.00 21.68
N GLU A 284 -2.58 -25.24 21.40
CA GLU A 284 -1.26 -25.56 20.83
C GLU A 284 -1.03 -24.89 19.47
N GLN A 285 -2.07 -24.73 18.64
CA GLN A 285 -1.93 -24.07 17.33
C GLN A 285 -1.86 -22.54 17.44
N CYS A 286 -2.60 -21.92 18.38
CA CYS A 286 -2.74 -20.47 18.42
C CYS A 286 -1.83 -19.76 19.42
N ALA A 287 -1.41 -20.42 20.50
CA ALA A 287 -0.80 -19.76 21.65
C ALA A 287 0.51 -19.02 21.32
N GLY A 288 1.29 -19.51 20.35
CA GLY A 288 2.54 -18.86 19.94
C GLY A 288 2.35 -17.54 19.19
N PHE A 289 1.16 -17.35 18.61
CA PHE A 289 0.84 -16.17 17.79
C PHE A 289 0.04 -15.12 18.57
N LEU A 290 -0.57 -15.51 19.70
CA LEU A 290 -1.32 -14.62 20.58
C LEU A 290 -0.40 -14.04 21.65
N ARG A 291 -0.33 -12.71 21.76
CA ARG A 291 0.53 -12.00 22.71
C ARG A 291 -0.29 -11.35 23.80
N ILE A 292 0.27 -11.30 25.00
CA ILE A 292 -0.29 -10.57 26.13
C ILE A 292 0.78 -9.58 26.60
N ARG A 293 0.52 -8.29 26.35
CA ARG A 293 1.33 -7.21 26.91
C ARG A 293 1.02 -7.07 28.39
N ASP A 294 2.07 -6.89 29.21
CA ASP A 294 1.95 -6.72 30.66
C ASP A 294 1.22 -7.89 31.36
N GLY A 295 1.43 -9.11 30.87
CA GLY A 295 0.96 -10.35 31.48
C GLY A 295 1.77 -10.77 32.72
N GLU A 296 1.35 -11.87 33.35
CA GLU A 296 2.04 -12.45 34.51
C GLU A 296 3.41 -13.05 34.14
N ASP A 297 3.50 -13.67 32.96
CA ASP A 297 4.76 -14.22 32.43
C ASP A 297 5.27 -13.33 31.29
N PRO A 298 6.48 -12.74 31.40
CA PRO A 298 7.05 -11.91 30.34
C PRO A 298 7.18 -12.63 28.98
N LEU A 299 7.24 -13.96 28.96
CA LEU A 299 7.26 -14.74 27.72
C LEU A 299 5.95 -14.69 26.94
N ASP A 300 4.83 -14.35 27.58
CA ASP A 300 3.53 -14.21 26.91
C ASP A 300 3.50 -13.00 25.95
N ALA A 301 4.44 -12.05 26.08
CA ALA A 301 4.62 -10.94 25.15
C ALA A 301 5.49 -11.31 23.91
N SER A 302 6.12 -12.49 23.92
CA SER A 302 7.05 -12.96 22.89
C SER A 302 6.43 -13.97 21.93
N GLY A 303 7.08 -14.32 20.83
CA GLY A 303 6.76 -15.44 19.96
C GLY A 303 7.14 -16.82 20.52
N VAL A 304 7.74 -16.90 21.72
CA VAL A 304 8.09 -18.20 22.33
C VAL A 304 6.80 -18.95 22.66
N HIS A 305 6.65 -20.15 22.08
CA HIS A 305 5.50 -20.99 22.33
C HIS A 305 5.50 -21.51 23.80
N PRO A 306 4.34 -21.56 24.50
CA PRO A 306 4.27 -22.03 25.88
C PRO A 306 4.83 -23.44 26.11
N GLU A 307 4.82 -24.31 25.10
CA GLU A 307 5.41 -25.65 25.23
C GLU A 307 6.93 -25.60 25.43
N SER A 308 7.58 -24.54 24.96
CA SER A 308 9.03 -24.34 24.99
C SER A 308 9.50 -23.54 26.21
N TYR A 309 8.59 -23.13 27.11
CA TYR A 309 8.95 -22.42 28.35
C TYR A 309 9.92 -23.20 29.25
N PRO A 310 9.86 -24.54 29.34
CA PRO A 310 10.89 -25.32 30.04
C PRO A 310 12.30 -25.10 29.47
N VAL A 311 12.45 -24.88 28.16
CA VAL A 311 13.75 -24.59 27.53
C VAL A 311 14.30 -23.25 28.03
N VAL A 312 13.45 -22.21 28.08
CA VAL A 312 13.83 -20.89 28.61
C VAL A 312 14.25 -20.99 30.08
N ARG A 313 13.56 -21.79 30.89
CA ARG A 313 13.94 -22.02 32.29
C ARG A 313 15.32 -22.66 32.41
N ARG A 314 15.65 -23.66 31.59
CA ARG A 314 17.01 -24.25 31.55
C ARG A 314 18.08 -23.22 31.15
N ILE A 315 17.74 -22.30 30.25
CA ILE A 315 18.63 -21.19 29.86
C ILE A 315 18.91 -20.29 31.07
N LEU A 316 17.87 -19.90 31.81
CA LEU A 316 17.99 -19.07 33.01
C LEU A 316 18.82 -19.74 34.11
N ASP A 317 18.56 -21.02 34.37
CA ASP A 317 19.31 -21.80 35.38
C ASP A 317 20.81 -21.87 35.04
N ARG A 318 21.14 -21.93 33.75
CA ARG A 318 22.53 -22.01 33.27
C ARG A 318 23.24 -20.64 33.26
N SER A 319 22.52 -19.58 32.93
CA SER A 319 23.06 -18.23 32.85
C SER A 319 23.16 -17.55 34.23
N GLY A 320 22.35 -17.99 35.20
CA GLY A 320 22.34 -17.44 36.55
C GLY A 320 21.73 -16.03 36.64
N VAL A 321 20.96 -15.62 35.63
CA VAL A 321 20.26 -14.32 35.58
C VAL A 321 18.75 -14.53 35.59
N THR A 322 18.01 -13.49 35.98
CA THR A 322 16.54 -13.50 35.93
C THR A 322 16.03 -13.30 34.51
N LEU A 323 14.77 -13.66 34.25
CA LEU A 323 14.16 -13.49 32.92
C LEU A 323 14.13 -12.02 32.47
N GLY A 324 13.87 -11.09 33.39
CA GLY A 324 13.86 -9.67 33.11
C GLY A 324 15.24 -9.10 32.75
N GLU A 325 16.31 -9.69 33.27
CA GLU A 325 17.70 -9.33 32.93
C GLU A 325 18.16 -9.96 31.61
N LEU A 326 17.67 -11.16 31.29
CA LEU A 326 18.05 -11.88 30.08
C LEU A 326 17.38 -11.29 28.83
N ILE A 327 16.12 -10.87 28.94
CA ILE A 327 15.38 -10.27 27.82
C ILE A 327 16.10 -8.99 27.35
N GLY A 328 16.48 -8.96 26.08
CA GLY A 328 17.20 -7.84 25.48
C GLY A 328 18.72 -7.82 25.74
N ASP A 329 19.27 -8.74 26.54
CA ASP A 329 20.73 -8.85 26.73
C ASP A 329 21.37 -9.60 25.54
N GLU A 330 21.60 -8.86 24.46
CA GLU A 330 22.22 -9.40 23.24
C GLU A 330 23.58 -10.06 23.51
N ARG A 331 24.33 -9.58 24.52
CA ARG A 331 25.68 -10.07 24.79
C ARG A 331 25.64 -11.47 25.39
N THR A 332 24.80 -11.67 26.42
CA THR A 332 24.66 -12.97 27.06
C THR A 332 24.02 -13.96 26.10
N LEU A 333 22.93 -13.58 25.42
CA LEU A 333 22.19 -14.45 24.49
C LEU A 333 23.05 -14.95 23.33
N ARG A 334 23.86 -14.09 22.70
CA ARG A 334 24.76 -14.50 21.61
C ARG A 334 25.94 -15.35 22.07
N GLY A 335 26.26 -15.34 23.37
CA GLY A 335 27.28 -16.19 23.97
C GLY A 335 26.82 -17.63 24.24
N LEU A 336 25.51 -17.87 24.24
CA LEU A 336 24.92 -19.18 24.47
C LEU A 336 24.98 -20.05 23.21
N LYS A 337 25.30 -21.33 23.38
CA LYS A 337 25.28 -22.30 22.29
C LYS A 337 23.92 -22.99 22.27
N PRO A 338 23.13 -22.91 21.18
CA PRO A 338 21.81 -23.54 21.12
C PRO A 338 21.84 -25.06 21.38
N ALA A 339 22.91 -25.73 20.96
CA ALA A 339 23.09 -27.17 21.17
C ALA A 339 23.12 -27.58 22.66
N ASP A 340 23.51 -26.68 23.57
CA ASP A 340 23.59 -26.97 25.00
C ASP A 340 22.20 -27.06 25.66
N PHE A 341 21.15 -26.56 24.99
CA PHE A 341 19.77 -26.51 25.50
C PHE A 341 18.78 -27.34 24.68
N ALA A 342 19.25 -27.95 23.59
CA ALA A 342 18.46 -28.83 22.74
C ALA A 342 18.25 -30.20 23.42
N ASP A 343 17.11 -30.82 23.16
CA ASP A 343 16.78 -32.17 23.62
C ASP A 343 16.04 -32.97 22.52
N GLU A 344 15.55 -34.15 22.85
CA GLU A 344 14.82 -35.02 21.91
C GLU A 344 13.54 -34.37 21.36
N ARG A 345 12.94 -33.44 22.10
CA ARG A 345 11.70 -32.75 21.73
C ARG A 345 11.97 -31.40 21.06
N PHE A 346 12.98 -30.67 21.53
CA PHE A 346 13.33 -29.32 21.07
C PHE A 346 14.72 -29.32 20.45
N GLY A 347 14.77 -29.36 19.11
CA GLY A 347 16.02 -29.34 18.37
C GLY A 347 16.73 -27.98 18.39
N VAL A 348 17.96 -27.97 17.88
CA VAL A 348 18.78 -26.76 17.71
C VAL A 348 18.06 -25.60 17.01
N PRO A 349 17.26 -25.80 15.94
CA PRO A 349 16.52 -24.71 15.30
C PRO A 349 15.56 -24.01 16.27
N THR A 350 14.77 -24.77 17.04
CA THR A 350 13.83 -24.22 18.01
C THR A 350 14.53 -23.40 19.11
N VAL A 351 15.65 -23.90 19.63
CA VAL A 351 16.43 -23.15 20.63
C VAL A 351 17.02 -21.88 20.02
N THR A 352 17.47 -21.93 18.76
CA THR A 352 17.99 -20.76 18.05
C THR A 352 16.92 -19.68 17.91
N ASP A 353 15.70 -20.07 17.54
CA ASP A 353 14.57 -19.15 17.43
C ASP A 353 14.19 -18.56 18.80
N ILE A 354 14.21 -19.37 19.87
CA ILE A 354 13.97 -18.88 21.23
C ILE A 354 15.01 -17.83 21.63
N LEU A 355 16.29 -18.05 21.35
CA LEU A 355 17.34 -17.07 21.68
C LEU A 355 17.19 -15.78 20.88
N ALA A 356 16.84 -15.88 19.59
CA ALA A 356 16.55 -14.72 18.76
C ALA A 356 15.33 -13.93 19.26
N GLU A 357 14.31 -14.64 19.74
CA GLU A 357 13.09 -14.06 20.30
C GLU A 357 13.36 -13.40 21.67
N LEU A 358 14.18 -14.00 22.53
CA LEU A 358 14.60 -13.38 23.80
C LEU A 358 15.48 -12.13 23.58
N GLU A 359 16.20 -12.06 22.45
CA GLU A 359 16.98 -10.86 22.09
C GLU A 359 16.04 -9.69 21.83
N LYS A 360 14.92 -9.92 21.15
CA LYS A 360 13.93 -8.91 20.77
C LYS A 360 12.51 -9.47 20.85
N PRO A 361 11.90 -9.54 22.06
CA PRO A 361 10.59 -10.18 22.21
C PRO A 361 9.49 -9.48 21.44
N GLY A 362 8.66 -10.27 20.78
CA GLY A 362 7.51 -9.81 20.02
C GLY A 362 7.90 -8.89 18.86
N ARG A 363 9.11 -9.07 18.29
CA ARG A 363 9.63 -8.22 17.22
C ARG A 363 8.65 -8.20 16.06
N ASP A 364 8.12 -7.01 15.78
CA ASP A 364 7.30 -6.78 14.61
C ASP A 364 8.16 -6.93 13.33
N PRO A 365 7.80 -7.82 12.39
CA PRO A 365 8.55 -7.98 11.14
C PRO A 365 8.36 -6.80 10.17
N ARG A 366 7.41 -5.89 10.44
CA ARG A 366 7.10 -4.73 9.59
C ARG A 366 8.15 -3.63 9.74
N PRO A 367 8.39 -2.83 8.68
CA PRO A 367 9.34 -1.71 8.75
C PRO A 367 8.83 -0.59 9.67
N ALA A 368 9.75 0.29 10.08
CA ALA A 368 9.38 1.51 10.79
C ALA A 368 8.63 2.49 9.87
N PHE A 369 7.65 3.20 10.42
CA PHE A 369 6.82 4.14 9.67
C PHE A 369 7.61 5.32 9.11
N SER A 370 7.37 5.64 7.83
CA SER A 370 7.99 6.76 7.11
C SER A 370 6.99 7.36 6.11
N THR A 371 7.08 8.65 5.84
CA THR A 371 6.14 9.39 4.98
C THR A 371 6.80 9.93 3.72
N ALA A 372 6.14 9.79 2.57
CA ALA A 372 6.53 10.43 1.31
C ALA A 372 6.22 11.93 1.31
N THR A 373 7.03 12.74 0.63
CA THR A 373 6.73 14.15 0.38
C THR A 373 6.58 14.40 -1.12
N PHE A 374 5.35 14.61 -1.59
CA PHE A 374 5.11 14.96 -3.00
C PHE A 374 5.64 16.35 -3.36
N ALA A 375 6.05 16.53 -4.61
CA ALA A 375 6.52 17.81 -5.11
C ALA A 375 5.35 18.80 -5.28
N ALA A 376 5.50 20.02 -4.74
CA ALA A 376 4.49 21.06 -4.86
C ALA A 376 4.31 21.54 -6.31
N GLY A 377 3.06 21.71 -6.75
CA GLY A 377 2.70 22.30 -8.06
C GLY A 377 2.70 21.32 -9.25
N VAL A 378 2.83 20.01 -9.02
CA VAL A 378 2.65 18.97 -10.03
C VAL A 378 1.33 18.26 -9.75
N GLU A 379 0.30 18.56 -10.53
CA GLU A 379 -1.07 18.09 -10.24
C GLU A 379 -1.71 17.36 -11.41
N LYS A 380 -1.29 17.62 -12.64
CA LYS A 380 -1.82 17.01 -13.86
C LYS A 380 -0.69 16.38 -14.66
N VAL A 381 -1.05 15.42 -15.51
CA VAL A 381 -0.09 14.82 -16.45
C VAL A 381 0.60 15.90 -17.31
N ALA A 382 -0.10 16.99 -17.63
CA ALA A 382 0.44 18.12 -18.37
C ALA A 382 1.52 18.94 -17.62
N ASP A 383 1.57 18.84 -16.30
CA ASP A 383 2.57 19.54 -15.48
C ASP A 383 3.90 18.78 -15.45
N LEU A 384 3.86 17.49 -15.78
CA LEU A 384 5.05 16.65 -15.84
C LEU A 384 5.91 17.03 -17.04
N LYS A 385 7.19 17.24 -16.77
CA LYS A 385 8.21 17.43 -17.80
C LYS A 385 9.22 16.29 -17.72
N PRO A 386 9.60 15.70 -18.86
CA PRO A 386 10.69 14.75 -18.87
C PRO A 386 11.95 15.33 -18.23
N GLY A 387 12.59 14.53 -17.37
CA GLY A 387 13.74 14.92 -16.56
C GLY A 387 13.42 15.30 -15.11
N MET A 388 12.16 15.56 -14.76
CA MET A 388 11.75 15.83 -13.37
C MET A 388 12.03 14.62 -12.48
N VAL A 389 12.53 14.86 -11.27
CA VAL A 389 12.68 13.85 -10.22
C VAL A 389 11.61 14.12 -9.16
N LEU A 390 10.76 13.13 -8.93
CA LEU A 390 9.61 13.21 -8.04
C LEU A 390 9.68 12.06 -7.03
N GLU A 391 9.19 12.30 -5.82
CA GLU A 391 8.84 11.21 -4.91
C GLU A 391 7.44 10.71 -5.27
N GLY A 392 7.30 9.39 -5.34
CA GLY A 392 6.03 8.73 -5.57
C GLY A 392 5.90 7.48 -4.71
N VAL A 393 4.69 6.95 -4.65
CA VAL A 393 4.39 5.71 -3.92
C VAL A 393 4.10 4.62 -4.93
N VAL A 394 4.75 3.46 -4.79
CA VAL A 394 4.47 2.28 -5.61
C VAL A 394 3.04 1.81 -5.31
N THR A 395 2.15 1.90 -6.29
CA THR A 395 0.76 1.46 -6.13
C THR A 395 0.61 -0.04 -6.32
N ASN A 396 1.38 -0.60 -7.26
CA ASN A 396 1.31 -2.00 -7.64
C ASN A 396 2.60 -2.44 -8.34
N VAL A 397 3.05 -3.67 -8.07
CA VAL A 397 4.16 -4.31 -8.78
C VAL A 397 3.61 -5.40 -9.71
N ALA A 398 4.00 -5.34 -10.98
CA ALA A 398 3.67 -6.32 -12.02
C ALA A 398 4.94 -7.05 -12.48
N ALA A 399 4.78 -8.15 -13.22
CA ALA A 399 5.94 -8.91 -13.72
C ALA A 399 6.86 -8.09 -14.66
N PHE A 400 6.32 -7.09 -15.35
CA PHE A 400 7.05 -6.28 -16.33
C PHE A 400 7.52 -4.91 -15.80
N GLY A 401 7.21 -4.57 -14.54
CA GLY A 401 7.54 -3.26 -13.97
C GLY A 401 6.72 -2.92 -12.74
N ALA A 402 6.81 -1.67 -12.29
CA ALA A 402 6.01 -1.16 -11.17
C ALA A 402 5.23 0.09 -11.58
N PHE A 403 4.02 0.20 -11.05
CA PHE A 403 3.18 1.39 -11.16
C PHE A 403 3.44 2.29 -9.96
N VAL A 404 3.72 3.55 -10.23
CA VAL A 404 4.07 4.55 -9.22
C VAL A 404 3.15 5.74 -9.36
N ASP A 405 2.43 6.07 -8.29
CA ASP A 405 1.70 7.32 -8.19
C ASP A 405 2.69 8.42 -7.78
N VAL A 406 3.00 9.28 -8.74
CA VAL A 406 3.81 10.50 -8.54
C VAL A 406 2.94 11.70 -8.17
N GLY A 407 1.66 11.46 -7.93
CA GLY A 407 0.69 12.51 -7.76
C GLY A 407 0.32 13.16 -9.10
N VAL A 408 -0.13 12.40 -10.12
CA VAL A 408 -0.88 12.97 -11.28
C VAL A 408 -2.20 12.26 -11.69
N HIS A 409 -2.81 11.45 -10.81
CA HIS A 409 -4.09 10.70 -10.95
C HIS A 409 -4.01 9.56 -11.94
N GLN A 410 -2.82 9.38 -12.48
CA GLN A 410 -2.48 8.37 -13.42
C GLN A 410 -1.14 7.80 -12.98
N ASP A 411 -1.12 6.50 -12.73
CA ASP A 411 0.10 5.82 -12.37
C ASP A 411 1.08 5.88 -13.53
N GLY A 412 2.32 6.24 -13.22
CA GLY A 412 3.41 6.09 -14.16
C GLY A 412 4.00 4.69 -14.09
N LEU A 413 4.42 4.17 -15.24
CA LEU A 413 5.02 2.85 -15.33
C LEU A 413 6.54 2.98 -15.30
N VAL A 414 7.16 2.35 -14.31
CA VAL A 414 8.59 2.01 -14.32
C VAL A 414 8.73 0.62 -14.93
N HIS A 415 9.21 0.53 -16.16
CA HIS A 415 9.50 -0.77 -16.79
C HIS A 415 10.66 -1.48 -16.08
N VAL A 416 10.70 -2.81 -16.07
CA VAL A 416 11.74 -3.62 -15.37
C VAL A 416 13.17 -3.21 -15.73
N SER A 417 13.41 -2.85 -17.00
CA SER A 417 14.73 -2.39 -17.47
C SER A 417 15.16 -1.01 -16.95
N ALA A 418 14.21 -0.22 -16.43
CA ALA A 418 14.42 1.11 -15.87
C ALA A 418 14.44 1.09 -14.32
N MET A 419 14.48 -0.09 -13.70
CA MET A 419 14.42 -0.24 -12.24
C MET A 419 15.79 -0.22 -11.57
N ALA A 420 16.83 -0.77 -12.19
CA ALA A 420 18.20 -0.71 -11.69
C ALA A 420 19.24 -0.76 -12.80
N ASP A 421 20.49 -0.43 -12.46
CA ASP A 421 21.64 -0.50 -13.36
C ASP A 421 22.15 -1.94 -13.64
N ARG A 422 21.51 -2.96 -13.06
CA ARG A 422 21.79 -4.38 -13.27
C ARG A 422 20.58 -5.07 -13.91
N PHE A 423 20.81 -6.21 -14.57
CA PHE A 423 19.72 -7.05 -15.05
C PHE A 423 18.91 -7.60 -13.87
N ILE A 424 17.59 -7.47 -13.95
CA ILE A 424 16.63 -7.95 -12.97
C ILE A 424 15.53 -8.69 -13.73
N SER A 425 15.20 -9.88 -13.25
CA SER A 425 14.09 -10.68 -13.76
C SER A 425 12.77 -10.44 -13.02
N ASP A 426 12.82 -10.02 -11.76
CA ASP A 426 11.64 -9.77 -10.94
C ASP A 426 11.67 -8.35 -10.32
N PRO A 427 10.73 -7.46 -10.69
CA PRO A 427 10.56 -6.14 -10.09
C PRO A 427 10.48 -6.13 -8.56
N HIS A 428 9.97 -7.20 -7.92
CA HIS A 428 9.85 -7.31 -6.46
C HIS A 428 11.21 -7.34 -5.73
N GLU A 429 12.31 -7.58 -6.45
CA GLU A 429 13.67 -7.48 -5.88
C GLU A 429 14.10 -6.04 -5.62
N VAL A 430 13.48 -5.07 -6.30
CA VAL A 430 13.86 -3.65 -6.23
C VAL A 430 12.85 -2.84 -5.44
N VAL A 431 11.56 -3.11 -5.64
CA VAL A 431 10.48 -2.34 -5.04
C VAL A 431 9.38 -3.21 -4.48
N LYS A 432 8.70 -2.68 -3.47
CA LYS A 432 7.52 -3.29 -2.85
C LYS A 432 6.30 -2.41 -3.05
N SER A 433 5.10 -3.02 -3.06
CA SER A 433 3.86 -2.24 -3.06
C SER A 433 3.76 -1.39 -1.79
N GLY A 434 3.35 -0.13 -1.94
CA GLY A 434 3.32 0.88 -0.87
C GLY A 434 4.67 1.55 -0.58
N GLN A 435 5.77 1.15 -1.23
CA GLN A 435 7.07 1.77 -0.99
C GLN A 435 7.15 3.19 -1.56
N VAL A 436 7.73 4.10 -0.79
CA VAL A 436 8.09 5.45 -1.25
C VAL A 436 9.39 5.38 -2.05
N VAL A 437 9.36 5.86 -3.30
CA VAL A 437 10.49 5.82 -4.23
C VAL A 437 10.71 7.17 -4.88
N LYS A 438 11.97 7.48 -5.22
CA LYS A 438 12.31 8.61 -6.10
C LYS A 438 12.37 8.11 -7.53
N VAL A 439 11.58 8.73 -8.40
CA VAL A 439 11.48 8.38 -9.81
C VAL A 439 11.78 9.59 -10.67
N LYS A 440 12.38 9.33 -11.82
CA LYS A 440 12.62 10.32 -12.87
C LYS A 440 11.59 10.14 -13.98
N VAL A 441 10.97 11.23 -14.40
CA VAL A 441 10.07 11.24 -15.55
C VAL A 441 10.90 11.08 -16.82
N ILE A 442 10.65 10.02 -17.58
CA ILE A 442 11.34 9.73 -18.84
C ILE A 442 10.52 10.19 -20.03
N ASP A 443 9.21 9.95 -20.01
CA ASP A 443 8.33 10.29 -21.12
C ASP A 443 6.93 10.61 -20.60
N VAL A 444 6.24 11.54 -21.27
CA VAL A 444 4.89 11.97 -20.90
C VAL A 444 4.06 12.09 -22.16
N ASP A 445 3.09 11.20 -22.31
CA ASP A 445 2.08 11.25 -23.36
C ASP A 445 0.77 11.75 -22.75
N VAL A 446 0.49 13.03 -22.96
CA VAL A 446 -0.70 13.70 -22.41
C VAL A 446 -1.97 13.23 -23.12
N GLU A 447 -1.93 12.90 -24.41
CA GLU A 447 -3.12 12.43 -25.15
C GLU A 447 -3.56 11.05 -24.65
N ARG A 448 -2.61 10.16 -24.39
CA ARG A 448 -2.89 8.80 -23.92
C ARG A 448 -2.90 8.66 -22.40
N GLN A 449 -2.63 9.73 -21.65
CA GLN A 449 -2.44 9.70 -20.20
C GLN A 449 -1.43 8.62 -19.80
N ARG A 450 -0.26 8.61 -20.43
CA ARG A 450 0.82 7.65 -20.12
C ARG A 450 2.05 8.38 -19.63
N ILE A 451 2.64 7.86 -18.57
CA ILE A 451 3.83 8.43 -17.94
C ILE A 451 4.86 7.32 -17.85
N GLY A 452 5.98 7.49 -18.55
CA GLY A 452 7.15 6.64 -18.42
C GLY A 452 8.03 7.13 -17.29
N LEU A 453 8.29 6.29 -16.30
CA LEU A 453 9.12 6.59 -15.15
C LEU A 453 10.38 5.70 -15.13
N SER A 454 11.42 6.15 -14.45
CA SER A 454 12.64 5.38 -14.19
C SER A 454 13.06 5.53 -12.73
N LEU A 455 13.49 4.44 -12.10
CA LEU A 455 14.17 4.48 -10.80
C LEU A 455 15.66 4.79 -10.96
N ARG A 456 16.19 4.73 -12.20
CA ARG A 456 17.56 5.07 -12.54
C ARG A 456 17.67 6.59 -12.75
N LEU A 457 17.99 7.31 -11.67
CA LEU A 457 18.05 8.77 -11.66
C LEU A 457 19.13 9.33 -12.62
N ASN A 458 20.18 8.54 -12.87
CA ASN A 458 21.32 8.92 -13.71
C ASN A 458 21.08 8.70 -15.22
N ASP A 459 19.96 8.09 -15.62
CA ASP A 459 19.67 7.90 -17.04
C ASP A 459 19.40 9.26 -17.69
N ASN A 460 20.37 9.76 -18.47
CA ASN A 460 20.16 10.86 -19.38
C ASN A 460 19.45 10.33 -20.63
N GLN A 461 18.38 11.03 -21.04
CA GLN A 461 17.56 10.68 -22.19
C GLN A 461 18.39 10.57 -23.48
N GLN A 462 18.92 9.38 -23.76
CA GLN A 462 19.59 9.09 -25.03
C GLN A 462 19.77 7.58 -25.26
N GLN A 463 18.73 6.77 -25.05
CA GLN A 463 18.69 5.39 -25.59
C GLN A 463 17.31 5.10 -26.20
N GLY A 464 16.96 5.91 -27.20
CA GLY A 464 15.75 5.75 -28.02
C GLY A 464 16.01 5.75 -29.53
N LYS A 465 17.28 5.67 -29.99
CA LYS A 465 17.58 5.36 -31.39
C LYS A 465 18.01 3.91 -31.50
N ARG A 466 17.12 3.06 -32.00
CA ARG A 466 17.46 1.74 -32.53
C ARG A 466 18.69 1.89 -33.45
N PRO A 467 19.71 1.02 -33.36
CA PRO A 467 20.72 0.96 -34.41
C PRO A 467 20.02 0.51 -35.69
N GLU A 468 20.08 1.31 -36.74
CA GLU A 468 19.79 0.85 -38.09
C GLU A 468 20.66 -0.38 -38.35
N ARG A 469 20.00 -1.51 -38.63
CA ARG A 469 20.67 -2.71 -39.10
C ARG A 469 21.34 -2.36 -40.43
N ASN A 470 22.67 -2.34 -40.39
CA ASN A 470 23.51 -2.18 -41.54
C ASN A 470 23.44 -3.49 -42.36
N ASP A 471 22.48 -3.58 -43.29
CA ASP A 471 22.39 -4.68 -44.24
C ASP A 471 23.54 -4.56 -45.26
N ARG A 472 24.65 -5.23 -44.94
CA ARG A 472 25.66 -5.61 -45.93
C ARG A 472 25.28 -6.94 -46.55
N GLY A 473 24.85 -6.92 -47.81
CA GLY A 473 24.86 -8.11 -48.65
C GLY A 473 23.99 -8.00 -49.90
N GLY A 474 24.61 -7.86 -51.08
CA GLY A 474 23.96 -8.21 -52.34
C GLY A 474 24.30 -7.30 -53.53
N GLN A 475 25.48 -7.48 -54.12
CA GLN A 475 25.79 -7.02 -55.47
C GLN A 475 25.00 -7.83 -56.53
N GLY A 476 24.56 -7.11 -57.57
CA GLY A 476 24.11 -7.64 -58.85
C GLY A 476 22.69 -7.16 -59.18
N GLY A 477 22.39 -6.49 -60.29
CA GLY A 477 23.14 -6.02 -61.45
C GLY A 477 22.11 -5.41 -62.41
N GLN A 478 22.48 -4.31 -63.07
CA GLN A 478 21.96 -3.77 -64.33
C GLN A 478 20.45 -3.91 -64.67
N ASN A 479 19.74 -2.78 -64.82
CA ASN A 479 19.34 -2.33 -66.16
C ASN A 479 18.84 -0.87 -66.22
N ARG A 480 19.02 -0.29 -67.41
CA ARG A 480 18.86 1.10 -67.84
C ARG A 480 17.41 1.54 -68.13
N ARG A 481 17.27 2.87 -68.26
CA ARG A 481 16.38 3.72 -69.13
C ARG A 481 15.45 4.63 -68.31
N ASP A 482 15.61 5.96 -68.30
CA ASP A 482 15.56 7.00 -69.34
C ASP A 482 14.20 7.72 -69.37
N GLY A 483 14.26 9.06 -69.50
CA GLY A 483 13.14 9.97 -69.77
C GLY A 483 12.71 10.75 -68.54
N GLY A 484 13.16 11.99 -68.31
CA GLY A 484 12.76 13.19 -69.06
C GLY A 484 11.48 13.75 -68.40
N GLY A 485 11.34 14.97 -67.92
CA GLY A 485 12.03 16.22 -68.14
C GLY A 485 10.96 17.31 -67.97
N ASN A 486 11.38 18.47 -67.49
CA ASN A 486 10.87 19.79 -67.88
C ASN A 486 9.81 20.53 -67.03
N GLN A 487 10.28 21.70 -66.53
CA GLN A 487 9.63 23.03 -66.44
C GLN A 487 8.32 23.19 -65.62
N GLY A 488 8.14 24.20 -64.78
CA GLY A 488 8.92 25.41 -64.53
C GLY A 488 8.00 26.58 -64.15
N ARG A 489 8.53 27.51 -63.33
CA ARG A 489 8.08 28.91 -63.12
C ARG A 489 6.67 29.08 -62.50
N GLY A 490 6.37 30.07 -61.68
CA GLY A 490 7.01 31.29 -61.20
C GLY A 490 5.95 31.95 -60.30
N ASN A 491 6.28 32.51 -59.14
CA ASN A 491 6.86 33.84 -58.95
C ASN A 491 5.79 34.87 -58.51
N GLN A 492 6.23 35.74 -57.59
CA GLN A 492 5.65 37.01 -57.15
C GLN A 492 4.38 36.96 -56.29
N GLY A 493 4.30 37.64 -55.14
CA GLY A 493 5.23 38.58 -54.52
C GLY A 493 4.50 39.75 -53.87
N ARG A 494 5.21 40.40 -52.93
CA ARG A 494 4.94 41.72 -52.30
C ARG A 494 3.77 41.78 -51.33
N GLY A 495 3.85 42.51 -50.22
CA GLY A 495 4.83 43.45 -49.66
C GLY A 495 4.20 43.93 -48.34
N GLY A 496 4.96 44.13 -47.25
CA GLY A 496 5.53 45.44 -46.89
C GLY A 496 4.43 46.41 -46.42
N ASP A 497 4.50 47.13 -45.31
CA ASP A 497 5.62 47.57 -44.47
C ASP A 497 5.04 48.53 -43.39
N ARG A 498 5.85 48.92 -42.40
CA ARG A 498 5.78 50.12 -41.52
C ARG A 498 5.07 50.09 -40.15
N ARG A 499 5.92 50.17 -39.10
CA ARG A 499 6.17 51.31 -38.15
C ARG A 499 4.99 52.28 -37.92
N ASN A 500 4.69 52.83 -36.73
CA ASN A 500 5.56 53.41 -35.68
C ASN A 500 4.67 53.91 -34.51
N GLN A 501 5.26 53.99 -33.30
CA GLN A 501 5.10 54.99 -32.20
C GLN A 501 3.73 55.56 -31.77
N GLY A 502 3.53 55.66 -30.44
CA GLY A 502 2.66 56.69 -29.86
C GLY A 502 2.34 56.54 -28.37
N ARG A 503 2.87 57.45 -27.55
CA ARG A 503 2.70 57.60 -26.08
C ARG A 503 1.26 57.99 -25.65
N GLY A 504 0.92 57.76 -24.38
CA GLY A 504 -0.13 58.51 -23.68
C GLY A 504 -0.46 58.05 -22.24
N ASN A 505 -0.09 58.88 -21.26
CA ASN A 505 -0.42 58.83 -19.82
C ASN A 505 -1.94 58.73 -19.51
N ASN A 506 -2.35 58.10 -18.40
CA ASN A 506 -2.59 58.75 -17.09
C ASN A 506 -3.52 57.93 -16.15
N SER A 507 -3.15 57.94 -14.86
CA SER A 507 -3.98 57.95 -13.64
C SER A 507 -5.05 56.88 -13.37
N GLY A 508 -4.92 56.21 -12.20
CA GLY A 508 -6.06 55.61 -11.51
C GLY A 508 -5.68 54.68 -10.35
N ARG A 509 -5.29 55.27 -9.21
CA ARG A 509 -5.21 54.58 -7.90
C ARG A 509 -6.48 53.77 -7.61
N ARG A 510 -6.31 52.55 -7.11
CA ARG A 510 -7.06 52.01 -5.96
C ARG A 510 -6.32 50.83 -5.36
N ASP A 511 -5.64 51.13 -4.25
CA ASP A 511 -5.27 50.14 -3.23
C ASP A 511 -6.54 49.47 -2.71
N SER A 512 -6.47 48.15 -2.55
CA SER A 512 -7.26 47.43 -1.57
C SER A 512 -6.46 46.22 -1.06
N ASN A 513 -5.51 46.51 -0.16
CA ASN A 513 -5.27 45.71 1.05
C ASN A 513 -6.59 45.77 1.86
N GLN A 514 -7.20 44.75 2.48
CA GLN A 514 -6.78 43.57 3.26
C GLN A 514 -8.12 42.85 3.68
N PRO A 515 -8.22 41.79 4.55
CA PRO A 515 -7.17 41.20 5.39
C PRO A 515 -7.10 39.66 5.46
N MET A 516 -5.87 39.18 5.72
CA MET A 516 -5.53 37.88 6.31
C MET A 516 -5.94 37.78 7.80
N GLY A 517 -7.22 37.99 8.11
CA GLY A 517 -7.73 38.02 9.50
C GLY A 517 -8.43 36.74 9.98
N SER A 518 -9.05 35.96 9.09
CA SER A 518 -9.95 34.87 9.48
C SER A 518 -9.23 33.62 9.96
N MET A 519 -8.10 33.24 9.33
CA MET A 519 -7.43 31.98 9.65
C MET A 519 -6.66 32.04 10.96
N ALA A 520 -5.97 33.15 11.24
CA ALA A 520 -5.23 33.33 12.49
C ALA A 520 -6.17 33.35 13.70
N GLU A 521 -7.36 33.94 13.56
CA GLU A 521 -8.38 33.93 14.61
C GLU A 521 -9.03 32.54 14.76
N ALA A 522 -9.30 31.84 13.66
CA ALA A 522 -9.79 30.45 13.70
C ALA A 522 -8.79 29.50 14.38
N LEU A 523 -7.49 29.65 14.11
CA LEU A 523 -6.44 28.86 14.77
C LEU A 523 -6.33 29.17 16.26
N ARG A 524 -6.42 30.45 16.65
CA ARG A 524 -6.48 30.85 18.06
C ARG A 524 -7.71 30.31 18.77
N ASN A 525 -8.89 30.40 18.15
CA ASN A 525 -10.13 29.86 18.69
C ASN A 525 -10.12 28.32 18.76
N ALA A 526 -9.37 27.66 17.87
CA ALA A 526 -9.13 26.23 17.94
C ALA A 526 -8.13 25.83 19.03
N GLY A 527 -7.39 26.76 19.64
CA GLY A 527 -6.42 26.49 20.70
C GLY A 527 -4.97 26.38 20.24
N PHE A 528 -4.65 26.81 19.02
CA PHE A 528 -3.28 26.94 18.53
C PHE A 528 -2.75 28.37 18.79
N GLY A 529 -1.60 28.47 19.47
CA GLY A 529 -0.97 29.74 19.87
C GLY A 529 -1.30 30.12 21.32
N LYS A 530 -0.47 29.65 22.25
CA LYS A 530 -0.27 30.30 23.55
C LYS A 530 0.94 31.22 23.47
#